data_AF-A0A4D6Q3C7-F1
#
_entry.id   AF-A0A4D6Q3C7-F1
#
_cell.length_a   1.000
_cell.length_b   1.000
_cell.length_c   1.000
_cell.angle_alpha   90.00
_cell.angle_beta   90.00
_cell.angle_gamma   90.00
#
_symmetry.space_group_name_H-M   'P 1'
#
loop_
_entity.id
_entity.type
_entity.pdbx_description
1 polymer ?
#
loop_
_entity_poly.entity_id
_entity_poly.type
_entity_poly.pdbx_seq_one_letter_code
_entity_poly.pdbx_strand_id
1 'polypeptide(L)' 'NKISGRIDGKEISRVEWIREGKVPLQTIIAKIDYCLYTIRTIYGILGIKIWIFVD' A
#
# COMPACT_ATOMS: atom_id res chain seq x y z
N ASN A 1 -0.72 4.91 -1.55
CA ASN A 1 -1.06 3.47 -1.67
C ASN A 1 0.17 2.67 -2.08
N LYS A 2 0.56 1.67 -1.31
CA LYS A 2 1.71 0.78 -1.58
C LYS A 2 1.20 -0.64 -1.77
N ILE A 3 1.57 -1.25 -2.86
CA ILE A 3 1.25 -2.63 -3.22
C ILE A 3 2.56 -3.42 -3.22
N SER A 4 2.55 -4.61 -2.65
CA SER A 4 3.73 -5.46 -2.55
C SER A 4 3.36 -6.90 -2.86
N GLY A 5 4.14 -7.56 -3.73
CA GLY A 5 3.94 -8.97 -4.05
C GLY A 5 4.36 -9.31 -5.47
N ARG A 6 3.94 -10.49 -5.95
CA ARG A 6 4.17 -10.95 -7.32
C ARG A 6 3.18 -10.29 -8.28
N ILE A 7 3.40 -9.00 -8.51
CA ILE A 7 2.62 -8.17 -9.42
C ILE A 7 2.77 -8.75 -10.84
N ASP A 8 1.66 -8.90 -11.56
CA ASP A 8 1.64 -9.44 -12.93
C ASP A 8 2.13 -10.90 -13.05
N GLY A 9 2.05 -11.69 -11.97
CA GLY A 9 2.43 -13.12 -11.97
C GLY A 9 3.93 -13.39 -12.05
N LYS A 10 4.77 -12.35 -12.10
CA LYS A 10 6.24 -12.46 -12.17
C LYS A 10 6.79 -13.24 -10.97
N GLU A 11 7.84 -14.03 -11.20
CA GLU A 11 8.51 -14.79 -10.12
C GLU A 11 9.07 -13.89 -9.02
N ILE A 12 9.56 -12.71 -9.39
CA ILE A 12 10.18 -11.77 -8.46
C ILE A 12 9.12 -10.83 -7.89
N SER A 13 8.99 -10.80 -6.57
CA SER A 13 8.12 -9.86 -5.87
C SER A 13 8.62 -8.42 -6.02
N ARG A 14 7.70 -7.49 -6.31
CA ARG A 14 7.99 -6.05 -6.41
C ARG A 14 7.13 -5.26 -5.44
N VAL A 15 7.58 -4.05 -5.14
CA VAL A 15 6.89 -3.10 -4.29
C VAL A 15 6.63 -1.86 -5.12
N GLU A 16 5.37 -1.62 -5.46
CA GLU A 16 4.93 -0.41 -6.14
C GLU A 16 4.25 0.52 -5.15
N TRP A 17 4.53 1.81 -5.25
CA TRP A 17 3.87 2.80 -4.42
C TRP A 17 3.45 3.97 -5.30
N ILE A 18 2.20 4.34 -5.14
CA ILE A 18 1.57 5.47 -5.81
C ILE A 18 1.17 6.44 -4.71
N ARG A 19 1.60 7.69 -4.84
CA ARG A 19 1.25 8.77 -3.92
C ARG A 19 0.53 9.84 -4.71
N GLU A 20 -0.66 10.18 -4.25
CA GLU A 20 -1.50 11.22 -4.83
C GLU A 20 -1.89 12.18 -3.70
N GLY A 21 -1.75 13.48 -3.92
CA GLY A 21 -1.98 14.51 -2.90
C GLY A 21 -0.85 14.72 -1.88
N LYS A 22 -1.10 15.61 -0.90
CA LYS A 22 -0.19 15.89 0.22
C LYS A 22 -0.52 14.96 1.39
N VAL A 23 0.49 14.24 1.88
CA VAL A 23 0.38 13.41 3.10
C VAL A 23 1.45 13.89 4.08
N PRO A 24 1.13 14.73 5.07
CA PRO A 24 2.10 15.23 6.03
C PRO A 24 2.44 14.14 7.06
N LEU A 25 3.45 13.31 6.74
CA LEU A 25 3.93 12.23 7.61
C LEU A 25 4.63 12.70 8.90
N GLN A 26 5.06 13.96 8.96
CA GLN A 26 5.74 14.53 10.13
C GLN A 26 4.78 15.21 11.12
N THR A 27 3.51 15.37 10.77
CA THR A 27 2.51 16.04 11.61
C THR A 27 1.76 15.00 12.43
N ILE A 28 2.07 14.89 13.73
CA ILE A 28 1.49 13.88 14.64
C ILE A 28 -0.03 14.02 14.79
N ILE A 29 -0.57 15.23 14.61
CA ILE A 29 -2.01 15.54 14.75
C ILE A 29 -2.81 15.17 13.48
N ALA A 30 -2.13 14.89 12.36
CA ALA A 30 -2.78 14.48 11.13
C ALA A 30 -3.59 13.20 11.35
N LYS A 31 -4.90 13.23 11.04
CA LYS A 31 -5.73 12.02 11.02
C LYS A 31 -5.35 11.19 9.79
N ILE A 32 -4.50 10.20 10.04
CA ILE A 32 -4.03 9.26 9.01
C ILE A 32 -4.64 7.90 9.32
N ASP A 33 -5.53 7.44 8.45
CA ASP A 33 -6.05 6.09 8.49
C ASP A 33 -5.11 5.15 7.75
N TYR A 34 -4.63 4.13 8.44
CA TYR A 34 -3.79 3.08 7.88
C TYR A 34 -4.57 1.77 7.79
N CYS A 35 -4.54 1.14 6.62
CA CYS A 35 -5.12 -0.18 6.40
C CYS A 35 -4.13 -1.11 5.71
N LEU A 36 -4.06 -2.36 6.18
CA LEU A 36 -3.29 -3.44 5.59
C LEU A 36 -4.27 -4.55 5.17
N TYR A 37 -4.20 -4.95 3.90
CA TYR A 37 -4.99 -6.06 3.39
C TYR A 37 -4.12 -7.04 2.61
N THR A 38 -4.33 -8.34 2.83
CA THR A 38 -3.59 -9.40 2.12
C THR A 38 -4.54 -10.15 1.19
N ILE A 39 -4.18 -10.22 -0.10
CA ILE A 39 -4.93 -10.92 -1.14
C ILE A 39 -4.17 -12.19 -1.51
N ARG A 40 -4.86 -13.33 -1.49
CA ARG A 40 -4.35 -14.58 -2.05
C ARG A 40 -4.69 -14.64 -3.54
N THR A 41 -3.67 -14.75 -4.38
CA THR A 41 -3.82 -14.98 -5.82
C THR A 41 -3.28 -16.37 -6.17
N ILE A 42 -3.57 -16.82 -7.39
CA ILE A 42 -3.06 -18.10 -7.92
C ILE A 42 -1.52 -18.18 -7.93
N TYR A 43 -0.83 -17.04 -7.91
CA TYR A 43 0.63 -16.94 -7.93
C TYR A 43 1.27 -16.64 -6.57
N GLY A 44 0.48 -16.54 -5.50
CA GLY A 44 0.98 -16.31 -4.14
C GLY A 44 0.15 -15.31 -3.34
N ILE A 45 0.82 -14.54 -2.48
CA ILE A 45 0.18 -13.56 -1.59
C ILE A 45 0.62 -12.14 -1.99
N LEU A 46 -0.35 -11.25 -2.20
CA LEU A 46 -0.16 -9.83 -2.43
C LEU A 46 -0.57 -9.05 -1.18
N GLY A 47 0.34 -8.24 -0.64
CA GLY A 47 0.08 -7.32 0.46
C GLY A 47 -0.19 -5.91 -0.06
N ILE A 48 -1.35 -5.37 0.26
CA ILE A 48 -1.76 -3.99 -0.06
C ILE A 48 -1.75 -3.18 1.23
N LYS A 49 -1.00 -2.07 1.22
CA LYS A 49 -0.93 -1.08 2.28
C LYS A 49 -1.51 0.24 1.79
N ILE A 50 -2.53 0.73 2.46
CA ILE A 50 -3.24 1.96 2.12
C ILE A 50 -3.03 2.95 3.28
N TRP A 51 -2.69 4.19 2.94
CA TRP A 51 -2.70 5.31 3.87
C TRP A 51 -3.66 6.33 3.28
N ILE A 52 -4.68 6.68 4.05
CA ILE A 52 -5.66 7.70 3.69
C ILE A 52 -5.45 8.86 4.66
N PHE A 53 -5.22 10.05 4.10
CA PHE A 53 -5.19 11.27 4.88
C PHE A 53 -6.58 11.89 4.81
N VAL A 54 -7.25 11.98 5.96
CA VAL A 54 -8.59 12.56 6.08
C VAL A 54 -8.42 13.89 6.81
N ASP A 55 -8.46 14.99 6.06
CA ASP A 55 -8.56 16.35 6.60
C ASP A 55 -9.97 16.60 7.18
#